data_AF-A0A4W3GW19-F1
#
_entry.id   AF-A0A4W3GW19-F1
#
_cell.length_a   1.000
_cell.length_b   1.000
_cell.length_c   1.000
_cell.angle_alpha   90.00
_cell.angle_beta   90.00
_cell.angle_gamma   90.00
#
_symmetry.space_group_name_H-M   'P 1'
#
loop_
_entity.id
_entity.type
_entity.pdbx_description
1 polymer ?
#
loop_
_entity_poly.entity_id
_entity_poly.type
_entity_poly.pdbx_seq_one_letter_code
_entity_poly.pdbx_strand_id
1 'polypeptide(L)'
;MQGLLLCYYLFNVGVDMGVSGGVNVGGRVDVYNLSCASLLQLIVTKPLTEDLVGDCISLLCKIGNGLAHAYVKLNAKERGLTDISILSTFIHLRYVDISINYLKDISPLSNLTHLLWIHGDDNLLSSAQLSDLPYLQVASFAHNRIKDTEGIGHPLLESLNLIGNEIHTISGLDGNKLNKLHTLELRGNRLERTAGLYIPSLRKLYLASNGLTNISGLERLENLQTLHLRDNLLEHLDSFTGGMKSLQYLNLRGNIIADVSEVNNLQNLPSLRALVLAENPCAEDDHYRLDTLIILRKLERLDKNEFSEEERMEADDVVRDRLEEEQEKECFSRREDIPKHFTEHTVK
;
A
#
# COMPACT_ATOMS: atom_id res chain seq x y z
N MET A 1 23.65 -24.32 3.98
CA MET A 1 22.54 -23.79 3.17
C MET A 1 21.36 -23.27 4.01
N GLN A 2 20.91 -23.94 5.07
CA GLN A 2 19.86 -23.39 5.97
C GLN A 2 20.30 -22.14 6.76
N GLY A 3 21.58 -22.02 7.12
CA GLY A 3 22.09 -20.86 7.87
C GLY A 3 22.08 -19.52 7.11
N LEU A 4 22.25 -19.55 5.77
CA LEU A 4 22.19 -18.34 4.93
C LEU A 4 20.76 -17.81 4.80
N LEU A 5 19.77 -18.72 4.73
CA LEU A 5 18.36 -18.35 4.71
C LEU A 5 17.93 -17.71 6.04
N LEU A 6 18.42 -18.24 7.17
CA LEU A 6 18.14 -17.70 8.50
C LEU A 6 18.76 -16.30 8.69
N CYS A 7 20.00 -16.08 8.23
CA CYS A 7 20.62 -14.75 8.28
C CYS A 7 19.92 -13.74 7.35
N TYR A 8 19.44 -14.16 6.17
CA TYR A 8 18.67 -13.30 5.27
C TYR A 8 17.30 -12.93 5.85
N TYR A 9 16.61 -13.88 6.49
CA TYR A 9 15.34 -13.63 7.17
C TYR A 9 15.51 -12.72 8.39
N LEU A 10 16.53 -12.95 9.21
CA LEU A 10 16.76 -12.17 10.43
C LEU A 10 17.20 -10.73 10.13
N PHE A 11 17.93 -10.49 9.04
CA PHE A 11 18.35 -9.14 8.63
C PHE A 11 17.17 -8.30 8.08
N ASN A 12 16.25 -8.90 7.32
CA ASN A 12 15.08 -8.20 6.78
C ASN A 12 13.96 -7.94 7.81
N VAL A 13 13.99 -8.62 8.97
CA VAL A 13 13.00 -8.45 10.04
C VAL A 13 13.50 -7.49 11.14
N GLY A 14 14.70 -6.91 11.00
CA GLY A 14 15.20 -5.87 11.92
C GLY A 14 15.51 -6.37 13.34
N VAL A 15 15.80 -7.67 13.52
CA VAL A 15 16.13 -8.22 14.84
C VAL A 15 17.61 -7.97 15.13
N ASP A 16 17.90 -7.02 16.01
CA ASP A 16 19.25 -6.71 16.48
C ASP A 16 19.73 -7.82 17.44
N MET A 17 20.62 -8.70 16.97
CA MET A 17 21.27 -9.70 17.81
C MET A 17 22.45 -9.05 18.52
N GLY A 18 22.20 -8.44 19.68
CA GLY A 18 23.25 -7.98 20.58
C GLY A 18 24.14 -9.14 21.03
N VAL A 19 25.37 -9.21 20.52
CA VAL A 19 26.38 -10.16 21.01
C VAL A 19 27.40 -9.39 21.84
N SER A 20 27.28 -9.53 23.16
CA SER A 20 28.25 -9.03 24.14
C SER A 20 29.18 -10.15 24.61
N GLY A 21 30.49 -9.92 24.48
CA GLY A 21 31.55 -10.38 25.39
C GLY A 21 32.04 -11.83 25.34
N GLY A 22 33.37 -12.01 25.20
CA GLY A 22 34.06 -13.07 25.96
C GLY A 22 35.25 -13.80 25.33
N VAL A 23 36.45 -13.22 25.50
CA VAL A 23 37.77 -13.84 25.79
C VAL A 23 38.40 -14.86 24.81
N ASN A 24 39.63 -14.52 24.44
CA ASN A 24 40.57 -15.26 23.60
C ASN A 24 41.46 -16.19 24.46
N VAL A 25 41.49 -17.50 24.18
CA VAL A 25 42.62 -18.38 24.53
C VAL A 25 42.75 -19.54 23.51
N GLY A 26 43.85 -19.54 22.75
CA GLY A 26 44.48 -20.78 22.29
C GLY A 26 44.13 -21.28 20.87
N GLY A 27 44.98 -20.93 19.90
CA GLY A 27 45.47 -21.84 18.85
C GLY A 27 44.48 -22.75 18.14
N ARG A 28 43.48 -22.19 17.48
CA ARG A 28 42.75 -22.81 16.36
C ARG A 28 42.32 -21.70 15.41
N VAL A 29 42.45 -21.92 14.11
CA VAL A 29 42.02 -20.96 13.09
C VAL A 29 40.52 -20.74 13.24
N ASP A 30 40.11 -19.55 13.66
CA ASP A 30 38.72 -19.14 13.79
C ASP A 30 38.07 -19.02 12.41
N VAL A 31 37.32 -20.05 11.99
CA VAL A 31 36.49 -20.01 10.77
C VAL A 31 35.11 -19.36 11.05
N TYR A 32 34.90 -18.79 12.24
CA TYR A 32 33.60 -18.23 12.66
C TYR A 32 33.54 -16.71 12.67
N ASN A 33 34.57 -16.01 12.18
CA ASN A 33 34.62 -14.54 12.13
C ASN A 33 34.46 -13.95 10.72
N LEU A 34 33.70 -14.64 9.86
CA LEU A 34 33.14 -14.01 8.67
C LEU A 34 31.86 -13.29 9.11
N SER A 35 31.91 -11.96 9.17
CA SER A 35 30.70 -11.15 9.30
C SER A 35 29.65 -11.59 8.27
N CYS A 36 28.35 -11.45 8.55
CA CYS A 36 27.30 -11.71 7.54
C CYS A 36 27.57 -10.97 6.21
N ALA A 37 28.26 -9.83 6.24
CA ALA A 37 28.70 -9.10 5.05
C ALA A 37 29.71 -9.90 4.18
N SER A 38 30.49 -10.79 4.77
CA SER A 38 31.47 -11.64 4.10
C SER A 38 30.86 -12.93 3.51
N LEU A 39 29.69 -13.36 4.00
CA LEU A 39 28.92 -14.48 3.44
C LEU A 39 28.04 -14.06 2.24
N LEU A 40 27.69 -12.78 2.14
CA LEU A 40 27.03 -12.18 0.96
C LEU A 40 27.93 -12.12 -0.29
N GLN A 41 29.23 -12.38 -0.14
CA GLN A 41 30.24 -12.13 -1.17
C GLN A 41 30.50 -13.32 -2.13
N LEU A 42 29.66 -14.36 -2.10
CA LEU A 42 29.78 -15.50 -3.02
C LEU A 42 28.41 -16.00 -3.47
N ILE A 43 27.58 -15.11 -4.03
CA ILE A 43 26.49 -15.55 -4.90
C ILE A 43 27.15 -16.16 -6.15
N VAL A 44 27.26 -17.49 -6.17
CA VAL A 44 27.72 -18.23 -7.33
C VAL A 44 26.70 -18.02 -8.44
N THR A 45 27.15 -17.59 -9.61
CA THR A 45 26.30 -17.42 -10.78
C THR A 45 25.64 -18.75 -11.12
N LYS A 46 24.32 -18.77 -11.17
CA LYS A 46 23.52 -19.92 -11.55
C LYS A 46 22.53 -19.50 -12.63
N PRO A 47 22.93 -19.59 -13.91
CA PRO A 47 22.02 -19.31 -15.01
C PRO A 47 20.94 -20.38 -15.09
N LEU A 48 19.76 -19.98 -15.54
CA LEU A 48 18.72 -20.91 -15.97
C LEU A 48 19.18 -21.54 -17.30
N THR A 49 19.60 -22.80 -17.26
CA THR A 49 20.02 -23.55 -18.45
C THR A 49 18.84 -24.20 -19.14
N GLU A 50 19.00 -24.60 -20.41
CA GLU A 50 17.94 -25.27 -21.19
C GLU A 50 17.41 -26.52 -20.48
N ASP A 51 18.30 -27.35 -19.93
CA ASP A 51 17.93 -28.55 -19.16
C ASP A 51 17.04 -28.17 -17.95
N LEU A 52 17.42 -27.12 -17.21
CA LEU A 52 16.63 -26.65 -16.08
C LEU A 52 15.29 -26.06 -16.51
N VAL A 53 15.20 -25.43 -17.69
CA VAL A 53 13.92 -24.98 -18.25
C VAL A 53 13.00 -26.17 -18.48
N GLY A 54 13.52 -27.27 -19.01
CA GLY A 54 12.77 -28.52 -19.18
C GLY A 54 12.07 -29.00 -17.90
N ASP A 55 12.72 -28.87 -16.76
CA ASP A 55 12.16 -29.21 -15.44
C ASP A 55 11.14 -28.19 -14.91
N CYS A 56 11.13 -26.98 -15.45
CA CYS A 56 10.32 -25.86 -14.96
C CYS A 56 9.06 -25.62 -15.80
N ILE A 57 9.05 -26.05 -17.06
CA ILE A 57 7.96 -25.79 -17.99
C ILE A 57 6.82 -26.80 -17.86
N SER A 58 5.61 -26.29 -18.07
CA SER A 58 4.38 -27.05 -17.92
C SER A 58 3.27 -26.43 -18.78
N LEU A 59 2.09 -27.06 -18.77
CA LEU A 59 0.90 -26.63 -19.49
C LEU A 59 1.11 -26.54 -21.01
N LEU A 60 0.97 -27.68 -21.67
CA LEU A 60 1.07 -27.79 -23.13
C LEU A 60 -0.20 -27.22 -23.77
N CYS A 61 -0.07 -26.23 -24.63
CA CYS A 61 -1.19 -25.60 -25.33
C CYS A 61 -0.93 -25.53 -26.83
N LYS A 62 -2.00 -25.52 -27.63
CA LYS A 62 -1.91 -25.25 -29.07
C LYS A 62 -1.51 -23.80 -29.29
N ILE A 63 -0.54 -23.57 -30.18
CA ILE A 63 -0.17 -22.22 -30.61
C ILE A 63 -1.22 -21.67 -31.59
N GLY A 64 -1.17 -20.37 -31.89
CA GLY A 64 -2.22 -19.66 -32.64
C GLY A 64 -2.51 -20.20 -34.06
N ASN A 65 -1.58 -20.95 -34.67
CA ASN A 65 -1.83 -21.61 -35.96
C ASN A 65 -2.55 -22.96 -35.85
N GLY A 66 -2.77 -23.48 -34.63
CA GLY A 66 -3.43 -24.76 -34.36
C GLY A 66 -2.62 -26.02 -34.75
N LEU A 67 -1.43 -25.85 -35.33
CA LEU A 67 -0.62 -26.91 -35.92
C LEU A 67 0.57 -27.35 -35.05
N ALA A 68 0.91 -26.58 -34.02
CA ALA A 68 1.94 -26.97 -33.06
C ALA A 68 1.50 -26.72 -31.62
N HIS A 69 2.28 -27.26 -30.69
CA HIS A 69 2.09 -27.08 -29.26
C HIS A 69 3.32 -26.41 -28.64
N ALA A 70 3.11 -25.63 -27.60
CA ALA A 70 4.16 -25.06 -26.78
C ALA A 70 3.77 -25.14 -25.31
N TYR A 71 4.76 -25.29 -24.44
CA TYR A 71 4.57 -25.09 -23.01
C TYR A 71 4.43 -23.60 -22.73
N VAL A 72 3.40 -23.22 -21.98
CA VAL A 72 3.05 -21.80 -21.75
C VAL A 72 3.24 -21.36 -20.30
N LYS A 73 3.60 -22.28 -19.39
CA LYS A 73 3.83 -21.96 -17.98
C LYS A 73 5.23 -22.38 -17.55
N LEU A 74 5.96 -21.48 -16.90
CA LEU A 74 7.25 -21.72 -16.29
C LEU A 74 7.14 -21.53 -14.77
N ASN A 75 7.60 -22.50 -13.98
CA ASN A 75 7.81 -22.36 -12.54
C ASN A 75 9.29 -22.65 -12.20
N ALA A 76 10.06 -21.58 -12.03
CA ALA A 76 11.47 -21.60 -11.68
C ALA A 76 11.72 -21.02 -10.27
N LYS A 77 10.72 -21.14 -9.37
CA LYS A 77 10.77 -20.65 -8.00
C LYS A 77 11.83 -21.39 -7.16
N GLU A 78 12.51 -20.67 -6.25
CA GLU A 78 13.42 -21.25 -5.25
C GLU A 78 14.54 -22.11 -5.86
N ARG A 79 15.19 -21.59 -6.91
CA ARG A 79 16.27 -22.29 -7.61
C ARG A 79 17.63 -21.64 -7.43
N GLY A 80 17.71 -20.53 -6.71
CA GLY A 80 18.95 -19.76 -6.53
C GLY A 80 19.48 -19.20 -7.84
N LEU A 81 18.60 -18.88 -8.79
CA LEU A 81 18.96 -18.38 -10.12
C LEU A 81 19.49 -16.95 -10.04
N THR A 82 20.51 -16.65 -10.85
CA THR A 82 21.07 -15.30 -11.00
C THR A 82 20.88 -14.72 -12.39
N ASP A 83 20.56 -15.58 -13.37
CA ASP A 83 20.38 -15.19 -14.77
C ASP A 83 19.24 -16.01 -15.39
N ILE A 84 18.39 -15.32 -16.15
CA ILE A 84 17.24 -15.88 -16.88
C ILE A 84 17.27 -15.48 -18.36
N SER A 85 18.44 -15.12 -18.89
CA SER A 85 18.60 -14.66 -20.28
C SER A 85 18.01 -15.64 -21.30
N ILE A 86 18.07 -16.95 -21.01
CA ILE A 86 17.51 -17.98 -21.87
C ILE A 86 16.00 -17.81 -22.11
N LEU A 87 15.25 -17.21 -21.17
CA LEU A 87 13.80 -17.06 -21.29
C LEU A 87 13.39 -16.19 -22.49
N SER A 88 14.28 -15.34 -22.97
CA SER A 88 14.06 -14.52 -24.17
C SER A 88 13.72 -15.34 -25.43
N THR A 89 14.07 -16.63 -25.47
CA THR A 89 13.77 -17.54 -26.58
C THR A 89 12.44 -18.29 -26.42
N PHE A 90 11.89 -18.35 -25.19
CA PHE A 90 10.64 -19.05 -24.87
C PHE A 90 9.42 -18.15 -25.05
N ILE A 91 9.25 -17.61 -26.26
CA ILE A 91 8.26 -16.57 -26.62
C ILE A 91 6.78 -16.96 -26.40
N HIS A 92 6.51 -18.25 -26.20
CA HIS A 92 5.15 -18.77 -25.98
C HIS A 92 4.75 -18.83 -24.50
N LEU A 93 5.67 -18.50 -23.57
CA LEU A 93 5.35 -18.41 -22.15
C LEU A 93 4.33 -17.30 -21.88
N ARG A 94 3.36 -17.63 -21.04
CA ARG A 94 2.25 -16.76 -20.61
C ARG A 94 2.21 -16.58 -19.10
N TYR A 95 2.69 -17.57 -18.36
CA TYR A 95 2.73 -17.56 -16.90
C TYR A 95 4.14 -17.86 -16.45
N VAL A 96 4.78 -16.91 -15.77
CA VAL A 96 6.17 -17.04 -15.33
C VAL A 96 6.25 -16.79 -13.84
N ASP A 97 6.72 -17.79 -13.09
CA ASP A 97 7.11 -17.64 -11.69
C ASP A 97 8.62 -17.87 -11.57
N ILE A 98 9.35 -16.81 -11.21
CA ILE A 98 10.79 -16.75 -10.99
C ILE A 98 11.11 -16.27 -9.56
N SER A 99 10.14 -16.41 -8.64
CA SER A 99 10.25 -15.90 -7.28
C SER A 99 11.29 -16.65 -6.43
N ILE A 100 11.75 -16.06 -5.33
CA ILE A 100 12.72 -16.68 -4.40
C ILE A 100 13.99 -17.08 -5.15
N ASN A 101 14.64 -16.12 -5.79
CA ASN A 101 15.91 -16.30 -6.49
C ASN A 101 16.84 -15.11 -6.17
N TYR A 102 17.95 -14.99 -6.91
CA TYR A 102 18.93 -13.92 -6.73
C TYR A 102 19.02 -13.03 -7.97
N LEU A 103 17.88 -12.87 -8.68
CA LEU A 103 17.83 -12.13 -9.94
C LEU A 103 17.96 -10.62 -9.67
N LYS A 104 18.77 -9.98 -10.50
CA LYS A 104 18.91 -8.52 -10.55
C LYS A 104 18.33 -7.90 -11.81
N ASP A 105 18.19 -8.71 -12.86
CA ASP A 105 17.70 -8.31 -14.17
C ASP A 105 16.56 -9.23 -14.61
N ILE A 106 15.44 -8.61 -15.01
CA ILE A 106 14.28 -9.28 -15.60
C ILE A 106 14.02 -8.84 -17.04
N SER A 107 14.90 -8.03 -17.63
CA SER A 107 14.80 -7.57 -19.01
C SER A 107 14.55 -8.66 -20.05
N PRO A 108 15.04 -9.92 -19.90
CA PRO A 108 14.72 -11.00 -20.84
C PRO A 108 13.23 -11.30 -20.98
N LEU A 109 12.42 -10.97 -19.95
CA LEU A 109 10.95 -11.14 -20.00
C LEU A 109 10.28 -10.18 -20.99
N SER A 110 10.95 -9.11 -21.42
CA SER A 110 10.44 -8.15 -22.41
C SER A 110 10.13 -8.82 -23.76
N ASN A 111 10.78 -9.93 -24.10
CA ASN A 111 10.55 -10.65 -25.35
C ASN A 111 9.26 -11.50 -25.33
N LEU A 112 8.69 -11.75 -24.15
CA LEU A 112 7.56 -12.64 -23.96
C LEU A 112 6.27 -11.83 -24.04
N THR A 113 5.99 -11.32 -25.24
CA THR A 113 4.92 -10.34 -25.50
C THR A 113 3.50 -10.82 -25.18
N HIS A 114 3.32 -12.12 -24.96
CA HIS A 114 2.04 -12.76 -24.61
C HIS A 114 1.94 -13.14 -23.12
N LEU A 115 2.82 -12.61 -22.27
CA LEU A 115 2.72 -12.77 -20.83
C LEU A 115 1.38 -12.26 -20.31
N LEU A 116 0.75 -13.08 -19.48
CA LEU A 116 -0.48 -12.78 -18.74
C LEU A 116 -0.17 -12.51 -17.27
N TRP A 117 0.81 -13.21 -16.70
CA TRP A 117 1.25 -12.98 -15.34
C TRP A 117 2.76 -13.27 -15.17
N ILE A 118 3.45 -12.35 -14.48
CA ILE A 118 4.81 -12.49 -13.93
C ILE A 118 4.80 -12.45 -12.38
N HIS A 119 5.38 -13.46 -11.72
CA HIS A 119 5.80 -13.37 -10.32
C HIS A 119 7.32 -13.42 -10.23
N GLY A 120 7.92 -12.39 -9.64
CA GLY A 120 9.35 -12.26 -9.36
C GLY A 120 9.59 -11.77 -7.94
N ASP A 121 8.79 -12.26 -6.99
CA ASP A 121 8.92 -11.91 -5.58
C ASP A 121 10.23 -12.42 -5.00
N ASP A 122 10.72 -11.83 -3.91
CA ASP A 122 11.90 -12.30 -3.17
C ASP A 122 13.14 -12.48 -4.07
N ASN A 123 13.53 -11.39 -4.74
CA ASN A 123 14.72 -11.32 -5.60
C ASN A 123 15.58 -10.11 -5.20
N LEU A 124 16.55 -9.74 -6.04
CA LEU A 124 17.47 -8.62 -5.83
C LEU A 124 17.24 -7.51 -6.87
N LEU A 125 16.02 -7.38 -7.41
CA LEU A 125 15.69 -6.44 -8.47
C LEU A 125 15.78 -5.00 -7.96
N SER A 126 16.50 -4.15 -8.69
CA SER A 126 16.55 -2.70 -8.41
C SER A 126 15.57 -1.90 -9.29
N SER A 127 15.02 -2.54 -10.32
CA SER A 127 14.00 -1.99 -11.22
C SER A 127 13.13 -3.14 -11.73
N ALA A 128 11.86 -2.86 -12.01
CA ALA A 128 10.94 -3.76 -12.69
C ALA A 128 10.58 -3.28 -14.11
N GLN A 129 11.45 -2.44 -14.71
CA GLN A 129 11.24 -1.91 -16.04
C GLN A 129 11.24 -3.04 -17.09
N LEU A 130 10.15 -3.09 -17.86
CA LEU A 130 9.98 -4.01 -18.98
C LEU A 130 9.50 -3.22 -20.21
N SER A 131 9.72 -3.79 -21.38
CA SER A 131 9.05 -3.31 -22.60
C SER A 131 7.54 -3.52 -22.49
N ASP A 132 6.77 -2.84 -23.35
CA ASP A 132 5.32 -2.96 -23.34
C ASP A 132 4.85 -4.41 -23.51
N LEU A 133 4.26 -4.97 -22.44
CA LEU A 133 3.60 -6.27 -22.42
C LEU A 133 2.08 -6.08 -22.55
N PRO A 134 1.51 -6.15 -23.77
CA PRO A 134 0.13 -5.73 -24.03
C PRO A 134 -0.93 -6.61 -23.35
N TYR A 135 -0.58 -7.84 -22.95
CA TYR A 135 -1.50 -8.80 -22.36
C TYR A 135 -1.27 -9.05 -20.86
N LEU A 136 -0.28 -8.39 -20.24
CA LEU A 136 0.07 -8.61 -18.85
C LEU A 136 -1.05 -8.10 -17.94
N GLN A 137 -1.61 -8.98 -17.11
CA GLN A 137 -2.72 -8.71 -16.20
C GLN A 137 -2.29 -8.69 -14.74
N VAL A 138 -1.33 -9.53 -14.36
CA VAL A 138 -0.84 -9.60 -12.97
C VAL A 138 0.68 -9.53 -12.94
N ALA A 139 1.21 -8.61 -12.15
CA ALA A 139 2.63 -8.51 -11.89
C ALA A 139 2.89 -8.43 -10.39
N SER A 140 3.82 -9.25 -9.90
CA SER A 140 4.27 -9.23 -8.50
C SER A 140 5.78 -9.20 -8.45
N PHE A 141 6.32 -8.20 -7.76
CA PHE A 141 7.75 -8.03 -7.48
C PHE A 141 7.95 -7.65 -6.01
N ALA A 142 7.19 -8.28 -5.11
CA ALA A 142 7.30 -8.03 -3.67
C ALA A 142 8.67 -8.44 -3.14
N HIS A 143 9.11 -7.80 -2.06
CA HIS A 143 10.36 -8.11 -1.35
C HIS A 143 11.58 -8.08 -2.29
N ASN A 144 11.73 -6.97 -3.01
CA ASN A 144 12.87 -6.66 -3.88
C ASN A 144 13.53 -5.35 -3.40
N ARG A 145 14.35 -4.70 -4.25
CA ARG A 145 15.02 -3.42 -3.99
C ARG A 145 14.63 -2.35 -5.01
N ILE A 146 13.41 -2.45 -5.54
CA ILE A 146 12.90 -1.53 -6.58
C ILE A 146 12.75 -0.13 -5.99
N LYS A 147 13.18 0.89 -6.74
CA LYS A 147 13.25 2.29 -6.27
C LYS A 147 12.19 3.22 -6.84
N ASP A 148 11.64 2.86 -7.99
CA ASP A 148 10.61 3.59 -8.71
C ASP A 148 9.72 2.63 -9.49
N THR A 149 8.66 3.16 -10.11
CA THR A 149 7.68 2.38 -10.85
C THR A 149 7.83 2.52 -12.38
N GLU A 150 8.99 2.98 -12.86
CA GLU A 150 9.23 3.13 -14.29
C GLU A 150 9.11 1.80 -15.05
N GLY A 151 8.52 1.85 -16.23
CA GLY A 151 8.42 0.70 -17.12
C GLY A 151 7.41 -0.38 -16.70
N ILE A 152 6.54 -0.13 -15.71
CA ILE A 152 5.48 -1.05 -15.27
C ILE A 152 4.09 -0.66 -15.85
N GLY A 153 4.04 0.34 -16.73
CA GLY A 153 2.82 0.84 -17.35
C GLY A 153 2.26 -0.07 -18.45
N HIS A 154 1.65 -1.21 -18.11
CA HIS A 154 1.10 -2.17 -19.08
C HIS A 154 -0.43 -2.05 -19.22
N PRO A 155 -1.00 -2.01 -20.44
CA PRO A 155 -2.36 -1.54 -20.67
C PRO A 155 -3.48 -2.43 -20.10
N LEU A 156 -3.23 -3.74 -19.98
CA LEU A 156 -4.18 -4.70 -19.42
C LEU A 156 -3.85 -5.10 -17.98
N LEU A 157 -2.91 -4.41 -17.32
CA LEU A 157 -2.53 -4.74 -15.95
C LEU A 157 -3.70 -4.48 -15.00
N GLU A 158 -4.12 -5.50 -14.26
CA GLU A 158 -5.25 -5.46 -13.33
C GLU A 158 -4.80 -5.40 -11.87
N SER A 159 -3.68 -6.04 -11.56
CA SER A 159 -3.10 -6.11 -10.22
C SER A 159 -1.58 -5.96 -10.27
N LEU A 160 -1.06 -5.02 -9.47
CA LEU A 160 0.36 -4.80 -9.31
C LEU A 160 0.75 -4.89 -7.83
N ASN A 161 1.66 -5.80 -7.51
CA ASN A 161 2.18 -6.01 -6.17
C ASN A 161 3.67 -5.62 -6.06
N LEU A 162 3.94 -4.61 -5.24
CA LEU A 162 5.26 -4.04 -4.98
C LEU A 162 5.56 -3.93 -3.47
N ILE A 163 4.98 -4.80 -2.63
CA ILE A 163 5.22 -4.81 -1.17
C ILE A 163 6.72 -4.89 -0.87
N GLY A 164 7.19 -4.18 0.15
CA GLY A 164 8.51 -4.43 0.72
C GLY A 164 9.64 -4.11 -0.25
N ASN A 165 9.53 -3.00 -0.97
CA ASN A 165 10.56 -2.47 -1.86
C ASN A 165 11.17 -1.18 -1.28
N GLU A 166 12.01 -0.50 -2.06
CA GLU A 166 12.65 0.76 -1.66
C GLU A 166 12.06 1.96 -2.42
N ILE A 167 10.78 1.88 -2.82
CA ILE A 167 10.16 2.88 -3.68
C ILE A 167 9.98 4.18 -2.91
N HIS A 168 10.62 5.25 -3.37
CA HIS A 168 10.51 6.60 -2.84
C HIS A 168 9.78 7.56 -3.78
N THR A 169 9.59 7.17 -5.04
CA THR A 169 8.91 8.00 -6.06
C THR A 169 8.08 7.13 -6.98
N ILE A 170 6.88 7.60 -7.31
CA ILE A 170 5.98 6.93 -8.24
C ILE A 170 6.06 7.66 -9.57
N SER A 171 6.61 7.00 -10.57
CA SER A 171 6.81 7.51 -11.92
C SER A 171 6.51 6.42 -12.96
N GLY A 172 6.20 6.80 -14.20
CA GLY A 172 5.85 5.84 -15.25
C GLY A 172 4.45 5.17 -15.14
N LEU A 173 3.70 5.38 -14.04
CA LEU A 173 2.31 4.92 -13.92
C LEU A 173 1.35 5.92 -14.58
N ASP A 174 1.19 5.81 -15.90
CA ASP A 174 0.24 6.64 -16.67
C ASP A 174 -1.19 6.11 -16.58
N GLY A 175 -2.08 6.87 -15.93
CA GLY A 175 -3.50 6.57 -15.82
C GLY A 175 -4.25 6.45 -17.14
N ASN A 176 -3.76 7.05 -18.24
CA ASN A 176 -4.38 6.90 -19.57
C ASN A 176 -4.08 5.53 -20.18
N LYS A 177 -3.00 4.88 -19.74
CA LYS A 177 -2.59 3.55 -20.20
C LYS A 177 -3.14 2.47 -19.28
N LEU A 178 -3.07 2.69 -17.97
CA LEU A 178 -3.43 1.74 -16.91
C LEU A 178 -4.95 1.67 -16.63
N ASN A 179 -5.79 1.67 -17.67
CA ASN A 179 -7.26 1.72 -17.54
C ASN A 179 -7.88 0.47 -16.90
N LYS A 180 -7.10 -0.59 -16.73
CA LYS A 180 -7.52 -1.86 -16.12
C LYS A 180 -6.95 -2.07 -14.73
N LEU A 181 -6.09 -1.18 -14.22
CA LEU A 181 -5.45 -1.40 -12.92
C LEU A 181 -6.45 -1.12 -11.81
N HIS A 182 -6.88 -2.17 -11.10
CA HIS A 182 -7.86 -2.08 -10.03
C HIS A 182 -7.24 -2.19 -8.65
N THR A 183 -6.12 -2.92 -8.53
CA THR A 183 -5.43 -3.17 -7.27
C THR A 183 -3.97 -2.77 -7.39
N LEU A 184 -3.55 -1.83 -6.54
CA LEU A 184 -2.15 -1.43 -6.41
C LEU A 184 -1.70 -1.58 -4.96
N GLU A 185 -0.59 -2.28 -4.81
CA GLU A 185 -0.05 -2.68 -3.53
C GLU A 185 1.39 -2.14 -3.38
N LEU A 186 1.57 -1.24 -2.42
CA LEU A 186 2.79 -0.47 -2.18
C LEU A 186 3.16 -0.47 -0.68
N ARG A 187 2.65 -1.43 0.12
CA ARG A 187 2.99 -1.53 1.55
C ARG A 187 4.50 -1.71 1.78
N GLY A 188 5.03 -1.14 2.85
CA GLY A 188 6.43 -1.34 3.24
C GLY A 188 7.41 -0.75 2.22
N ASN A 189 7.14 0.46 1.74
CA ASN A 189 8.02 1.23 0.85
C ASN A 189 8.53 2.49 1.57
N ARG A 190 9.14 3.43 0.84
CA ARG A 190 9.72 4.67 1.37
C ARG A 190 9.02 5.91 0.82
N LEU A 191 7.73 5.82 0.55
CA LEU A 191 6.96 6.94 0.01
C LEU A 191 6.70 7.99 1.09
N GLU A 192 7.03 9.24 0.80
CA GLU A 192 6.70 10.39 1.66
C GLU A 192 5.45 11.14 1.19
N ARG A 193 5.08 10.96 -0.09
CA ARG A 193 3.94 11.59 -0.76
C ARG A 193 3.33 10.64 -1.78
N THR A 194 2.10 10.93 -2.21
CA THR A 194 1.34 10.16 -3.22
C THR A 194 1.45 10.72 -4.64
N ALA A 195 2.34 11.68 -4.88
CA ALA A 195 2.55 12.26 -6.21
C ALA A 195 2.89 11.16 -7.24
N GLY A 196 2.23 11.21 -8.41
CA GLY A 196 2.35 10.19 -9.45
C GLY A 196 1.27 9.11 -9.44
N LEU A 197 0.48 9.00 -8.36
CA LEU A 197 -0.69 8.09 -8.30
C LEU A 197 -1.92 8.72 -8.95
N TYR A 198 -1.91 8.85 -10.27
CA TYR A 198 -3.07 9.27 -11.05
C TYR A 198 -3.56 8.13 -11.94
N ILE A 199 -4.29 7.18 -11.34
CA ILE A 199 -4.78 5.96 -12.03
C ILE A 199 -6.29 5.83 -11.80
N PRO A 200 -7.12 6.43 -12.67
CA PRO A 200 -8.57 6.57 -12.42
C PRO A 200 -9.34 5.25 -12.25
N SER A 201 -8.80 4.12 -12.72
CA SER A 201 -9.41 2.80 -12.61
C SER A 201 -9.22 2.13 -11.24
N LEU A 202 -8.35 2.67 -10.37
CA LEU A 202 -8.03 2.05 -9.09
C LEU A 202 -9.26 1.94 -8.19
N ARG A 203 -9.39 0.77 -7.56
CA ARG A 203 -10.44 0.46 -6.58
C ARG A 203 -9.84 0.15 -5.21
N LYS A 204 -8.65 -0.45 -5.17
CA LYS A 204 -7.95 -0.83 -3.94
C LYS A 204 -6.52 -0.31 -3.98
N LEU A 205 -6.16 0.49 -2.99
CA LEU A 205 -4.82 1.05 -2.84
C LEU A 205 -4.31 0.78 -1.43
N TYR A 206 -3.15 0.11 -1.37
CA TYR A 206 -2.51 -0.25 -0.12
C TYR A 206 -1.17 0.47 0.00
N LEU A 207 -1.06 1.37 0.97
CA LEU A 207 0.07 2.26 1.22
C LEU A 207 0.57 2.15 2.67
N ALA A 208 0.22 1.08 3.39
CA ALA A 208 0.62 0.94 4.79
C ALA A 208 2.14 0.82 4.97
N SER A 209 2.67 1.25 6.11
CA SER A 209 4.11 1.19 6.43
C SER A 209 4.94 1.95 5.39
N ASN A 210 4.61 3.21 5.17
CA ASN A 210 5.38 4.18 4.39
C ASN A 210 5.71 5.38 5.31
N GLY A 211 6.24 6.48 4.75
CA GLY A 211 6.51 7.73 5.46
C GLY A 211 5.54 8.85 5.05
N LEU A 212 4.31 8.53 4.68
CA LEU A 212 3.39 9.52 4.11
C LEU A 212 2.99 10.57 5.15
N THR A 213 3.24 11.84 4.82
CA THR A 213 2.76 13.00 5.60
C THR A 213 1.58 13.71 4.94
N ASN A 214 1.33 13.42 3.66
CA ASN A 214 0.23 13.99 2.88
C ASN A 214 -0.17 13.02 1.74
N ILE A 215 -1.47 12.97 1.42
CA ILE A 215 -2.06 12.12 0.37
C ILE A 215 -2.68 12.91 -0.81
N SER A 216 -2.28 14.16 -1.00
CA SER A 216 -2.75 15.02 -2.08
C SER A 216 -2.60 14.36 -3.46
N GLY A 217 -3.58 14.59 -4.32
CA GLY A 217 -3.74 13.93 -5.62
C GLY A 217 -4.63 12.70 -5.57
N LEU A 218 -4.78 12.02 -4.41
CA LEU A 218 -5.66 10.86 -4.29
C LEU A 218 -7.15 11.24 -4.41
N GLU A 219 -7.51 12.51 -4.23
CA GLU A 219 -8.88 13.00 -4.42
C GLU A 219 -9.41 12.80 -5.85
N ARG A 220 -8.52 12.60 -6.82
CA ARG A 220 -8.87 12.37 -8.23
C ARG A 220 -9.24 10.92 -8.52
N LEU A 221 -8.99 10.00 -7.58
CA LEU A 221 -9.28 8.57 -7.73
C LEU A 221 -10.74 8.29 -7.38
N GLU A 222 -11.67 8.77 -8.22
CA GLU A 222 -13.12 8.75 -7.92
C GLU A 222 -13.69 7.33 -7.72
N ASN A 223 -13.04 6.30 -8.28
CA ASN A 223 -13.43 4.90 -8.19
C ASN A 223 -12.79 4.14 -7.00
N LEU A 224 -11.94 4.80 -6.21
CA LEU A 224 -11.25 4.16 -5.10
C LEU A 224 -12.25 3.79 -4.01
N GLN A 225 -12.28 2.52 -3.61
CA GLN A 225 -13.22 1.96 -2.63
C GLN A 225 -12.53 1.61 -1.31
N THR A 226 -11.27 1.17 -1.38
CA THR A 226 -10.48 0.74 -0.23
C THR A 226 -9.14 1.45 -0.24
N LEU A 227 -8.84 2.17 0.83
CA LEU A 227 -7.58 2.85 1.05
C LEU A 227 -6.97 2.44 2.40
N HIS A 228 -5.79 1.81 2.34
CA HIS A 228 -5.01 1.47 3.53
C HIS A 228 -3.81 2.40 3.67
N LEU A 229 -3.78 3.18 4.74
CA LEU A 229 -2.74 4.14 5.11
C LEU A 229 -2.15 3.84 6.50
N ARG A 230 -2.29 2.60 6.97
CA ARG A 230 -1.80 2.18 8.29
C ARG A 230 -0.29 2.46 8.45
N ASP A 231 0.17 2.79 9.64
CA ASP A 231 1.59 2.96 9.97
C ASP A 231 2.27 3.97 9.01
N ASN A 232 1.75 5.19 8.98
CA ASN A 232 2.29 6.34 8.24
C ASN A 232 2.46 7.54 9.21
N LEU A 233 2.69 8.74 8.67
CA LEU A 233 2.99 9.95 9.44
C LEU A 233 1.93 11.04 9.20
N LEU A 234 0.67 10.67 8.99
CA LEU A 234 -0.42 11.63 8.77
C LEU A 234 -0.81 12.29 10.09
N GLU A 235 -0.79 13.62 10.10
CA GLU A 235 -1.25 14.44 11.23
C GLU A 235 -2.65 15.02 10.97
N HIS A 236 -2.95 15.36 9.70
CA HIS A 236 -4.19 16.02 9.29
C HIS A 236 -4.96 15.21 8.25
N LEU A 237 -6.28 15.42 8.20
CA LEU A 237 -7.20 14.74 7.30
C LEU A 237 -7.82 15.68 6.23
N ASP A 238 -7.28 16.88 6.07
CA ASP A 238 -7.74 17.90 5.09
C ASP A 238 -7.69 17.44 3.62
N SER A 239 -6.81 16.48 3.31
CA SER A 239 -6.60 15.94 1.97
C SER A 239 -7.73 15.01 1.51
N PHE A 240 -8.61 14.60 2.43
CA PHE A 240 -9.79 13.79 2.11
C PHE A 240 -10.95 14.70 1.66
N THR A 241 -11.07 14.88 0.36
CA THR A 241 -12.11 15.75 -0.23
C THR A 241 -13.23 14.94 -0.89
N GLY A 242 -14.34 15.62 -1.22
CA GLY A 242 -15.51 15.01 -1.87
C GLY A 242 -15.27 14.43 -3.27
N GLY A 243 -14.06 14.60 -3.86
CA GLY A 243 -13.66 13.92 -5.09
C GLY A 243 -13.56 12.39 -4.93
N MET A 244 -13.30 11.89 -3.72
CA MET A 244 -13.19 10.46 -3.40
C MET A 244 -14.55 9.78 -3.24
N LYS A 245 -15.40 9.91 -4.27
CA LYS A 245 -16.84 9.59 -4.25
C LYS A 245 -17.13 8.15 -3.85
N SER A 246 -16.27 7.20 -4.21
CA SER A 246 -16.51 5.77 -3.99
C SER A 246 -15.86 5.19 -2.73
N LEU A 247 -15.14 6.00 -1.94
CA LEU A 247 -14.34 5.49 -0.83
C LEU A 247 -15.25 4.97 0.29
N GLN A 248 -15.17 3.67 0.59
CA GLN A 248 -16.01 2.97 1.55
C GLN A 248 -15.26 2.55 2.81
N TYR A 249 -14.01 2.14 2.63
CA TYR A 249 -13.13 1.68 3.70
C TYR A 249 -11.85 2.51 3.72
N LEU A 250 -11.60 3.14 4.87
CA LEU A 250 -10.41 3.92 5.13
C LEU A 250 -9.72 3.42 6.40
N ASN A 251 -8.45 3.05 6.28
CA ASN A 251 -7.64 2.60 7.41
C ASN A 251 -6.47 3.53 7.65
N LEU A 252 -6.54 4.28 8.75
CA LEU A 252 -5.56 5.27 9.22
C LEU A 252 -4.87 4.81 10.51
N ARG A 253 -4.93 3.52 10.86
CA ARG A 253 -4.31 2.98 12.08
C ARG A 253 -2.84 3.37 12.18
N GLY A 254 -2.33 3.74 13.35
CA GLY A 254 -0.89 3.97 13.51
C GLY A 254 -0.40 5.18 12.74
N ASN A 255 -1.15 6.29 12.78
CA ASN A 255 -0.70 7.60 12.30
C ASN A 255 -0.54 8.55 13.50
N ILE A 256 -0.43 9.85 13.26
CA ILE A 256 -0.14 10.87 14.28
C ILE A 256 -1.32 11.86 14.39
N ILE A 257 -2.55 11.37 14.18
CA ILE A 257 -3.75 12.20 14.25
C ILE A 257 -4.02 12.53 15.71
N ALA A 258 -3.75 13.77 16.11
CA ALA A 258 -3.78 14.17 17.51
C ALA A 258 -5.19 14.39 18.06
N ASP A 259 -6.08 14.95 17.25
CA ASP A 259 -7.42 15.40 17.66
C ASP A 259 -8.51 14.71 16.83
N VAL A 260 -9.56 14.24 17.50
CA VAL A 260 -10.75 13.66 16.86
C VAL A 260 -11.49 14.67 15.98
N SER A 261 -11.31 15.97 16.22
CA SER A 261 -11.90 17.03 15.38
C SER A 261 -11.44 16.98 13.91
N GLU A 262 -10.28 16.37 13.61
CA GLU A 262 -9.81 16.11 12.24
C GLU A 262 -10.78 15.24 11.43
N VAL A 263 -11.57 14.40 12.11
CA VAL A 263 -12.61 13.57 11.49
C VAL A 263 -13.67 14.42 10.77
N ASN A 264 -13.82 15.71 11.12
CA ASN A 264 -14.71 16.63 10.39
C ASN A 264 -14.36 16.72 8.90
N ASN A 265 -13.09 16.59 8.53
CA ASN A 265 -12.67 16.59 7.13
C ASN A 265 -13.25 15.40 6.34
N LEU A 266 -13.52 14.29 7.01
CA LEU A 266 -14.07 13.07 6.41
C LEU A 266 -15.58 13.14 6.15
N GLN A 267 -16.29 14.16 6.64
CA GLN A 267 -17.72 14.36 6.34
C GLN A 267 -17.98 14.52 4.83
N ASN A 268 -16.97 14.96 4.09
CA ASN A 268 -17.03 15.14 2.64
C ASN A 268 -17.07 13.82 1.86
N LEU A 269 -16.84 12.67 2.50
CA LEU A 269 -16.76 11.36 1.85
C LEU A 269 -18.15 10.68 1.82
N PRO A 270 -18.89 10.73 0.71
CA PRO A 270 -20.30 10.35 0.69
C PRO A 270 -20.56 8.84 0.89
N SER A 271 -19.57 8.01 0.53
CA SER A 271 -19.66 6.55 0.60
C SER A 271 -18.90 5.94 1.76
N LEU A 272 -18.29 6.72 2.65
CA LEU A 272 -17.52 6.17 3.76
C LEU A 272 -18.44 5.37 4.70
N ARG A 273 -18.01 4.16 5.06
CA ARG A 273 -18.75 3.21 5.91
C ARG A 273 -17.91 2.63 7.03
N ALA A 274 -16.64 2.39 6.77
CA ALA A 274 -15.72 1.82 7.74
C ALA A 274 -14.45 2.66 7.86
N LEU A 275 -14.13 3.04 9.09
CA LEU A 275 -12.97 3.84 9.45
C LEU A 275 -12.15 3.09 10.50
N VAL A 276 -10.82 3.16 10.41
CA VAL A 276 -9.91 2.66 11.44
C VAL A 276 -8.97 3.79 11.84
N LEU A 277 -9.03 4.21 13.10
CA LEU A 277 -8.23 5.27 13.71
C LEU A 277 -7.40 4.78 14.91
N ALA A 278 -7.55 3.51 15.32
CA ALA A 278 -6.78 2.93 16.42
C ALA A 278 -5.28 3.19 16.29
N GLU A 279 -4.56 3.27 17.42
CA GLU A 279 -3.14 3.63 17.45
C GLU A 279 -2.85 5.03 16.85
N ASN A 280 -3.80 5.96 16.93
CA ASN A 280 -3.56 7.40 16.82
C ASN A 280 -3.78 8.05 18.19
N PRO A 281 -3.12 9.17 18.51
CA PRO A 281 -3.34 9.86 19.78
C PRO A 281 -4.81 10.25 20.03
N CYS A 282 -5.57 10.60 18.98
CA CYS A 282 -7.00 10.92 19.12
C CYS A 282 -7.86 9.75 19.62
N ALA A 283 -7.40 8.50 19.44
CA ALA A 283 -8.11 7.30 19.86
C ALA A 283 -7.87 6.95 21.35
N GLU A 284 -7.06 7.73 22.07
CA GLU A 284 -6.83 7.55 23.50
C GLU A 284 -7.92 8.21 24.38
N ASP A 285 -8.74 9.10 23.82
CA ASP A 285 -9.85 9.75 24.53
C ASP A 285 -11.02 8.78 24.75
N ASP A 286 -11.56 8.70 25.95
CA ASP A 286 -12.68 7.79 26.27
C ASP A 286 -13.94 8.06 25.43
N HIS A 287 -14.15 9.31 24.98
CA HIS A 287 -15.28 9.74 24.17
C HIS A 287 -14.99 9.71 22.66
N TYR A 288 -13.77 9.34 22.22
CA TYR A 288 -13.36 9.41 20.80
C TYR A 288 -14.38 8.75 19.87
N ARG A 289 -14.95 7.63 20.32
CA ARG A 289 -15.87 6.81 19.54
C ARG A 289 -17.22 7.47 19.39
N LEU A 290 -17.74 8.06 20.47
CA LEU A 290 -19.00 8.81 20.47
C LEU A 290 -18.84 10.10 19.65
N ASP A 291 -17.75 10.84 19.84
CA ASP A 291 -17.46 12.07 19.08
C ASP A 291 -17.29 11.78 17.58
N THR A 292 -16.61 10.68 17.23
CA THR A 292 -16.51 10.23 15.84
C THR A 292 -17.89 9.94 15.24
N LEU A 293 -18.80 9.31 16.00
CA LEU A 293 -20.15 9.00 15.54
C LEU A 293 -21.01 10.26 15.38
N ILE A 294 -20.87 11.24 16.29
CA ILE A 294 -21.52 12.55 16.22
C ILE A 294 -21.13 13.27 14.92
N ILE A 295 -19.84 13.24 14.58
CA ILE A 295 -19.30 13.87 13.37
C ILE A 295 -19.69 13.08 12.11
N LEU A 296 -19.54 11.75 12.10
CA LEU A 296 -19.77 10.88 10.95
C LEU A 296 -20.99 9.98 11.17
N ARG A 297 -22.20 10.56 11.18
CA ARG A 297 -23.44 9.81 11.47
C ARG A 297 -23.70 8.59 10.58
N LYS A 298 -23.19 8.60 9.34
CA LYS A 298 -23.34 7.51 8.36
C LYS A 298 -22.34 6.37 8.53
N LEU A 299 -21.38 6.51 9.44
CA LEU A 299 -20.35 5.50 9.67
C LEU A 299 -20.99 4.25 10.30
N GLU A 300 -20.69 3.09 9.72
CA GLU A 300 -21.19 1.79 10.18
C GLU A 300 -20.20 1.16 11.16
N ARG A 301 -18.90 1.32 10.91
CA ARG A 301 -17.82 0.67 11.66
C ARG A 301 -16.69 1.64 12.00
N LEU A 302 -16.27 1.63 13.27
CA LEU A 302 -15.05 2.27 13.76
C LEU A 302 -14.16 1.21 14.42
N ASP A 303 -12.88 1.17 14.02
CA ASP A 303 -11.87 0.26 14.59
C ASP A 303 -12.28 -1.21 14.58
N LYS A 304 -12.90 -1.60 13.45
CA LYS A 304 -13.44 -2.94 13.15
C LYS A 304 -14.73 -3.29 13.90
N ASN A 305 -15.19 -2.48 14.84
CA ASN A 305 -16.40 -2.69 15.61
C ASN A 305 -17.56 -1.87 15.01
N GLU A 306 -18.73 -2.50 14.90
CA GLU A 306 -19.97 -1.82 14.50
C GLU A 306 -20.48 -0.92 15.61
N PHE A 307 -21.18 0.17 15.26
CA PHE A 307 -21.92 0.97 16.23
C PHE A 307 -23.24 0.30 16.60
N SER A 308 -23.50 0.17 17.91
CA SER A 308 -24.78 -0.34 18.40
C SER A 308 -25.89 0.73 18.26
N GLU A 309 -27.15 0.30 18.33
CA GLU A 309 -28.28 1.23 18.38
C GLU A 309 -28.24 2.13 19.62
N GLU A 310 -27.74 1.63 20.75
CA GLU A 310 -27.58 2.40 21.98
C GLU A 310 -26.58 3.56 21.80
N GLU A 311 -25.43 3.30 21.17
CA GLU A 311 -24.43 4.34 20.86
C GLU A 311 -24.98 5.39 19.89
N ARG A 312 -25.82 4.97 18.93
CA ARG A 312 -26.48 5.89 17.99
C ARG A 312 -27.48 6.78 18.69
N MET A 313 -28.30 6.22 19.58
CA MET A 313 -29.25 6.99 20.38
C MET A 313 -28.53 8.00 21.28
N GLU A 314 -27.44 7.58 21.94
CA GLU A 314 -26.62 8.48 22.76
C GLU A 314 -26.03 9.63 21.94
N ALA A 315 -25.48 9.34 20.76
CA ALA A 315 -24.97 10.38 19.86
C ALA A 315 -26.07 11.33 19.36
N ASP A 316 -27.29 10.83 19.14
CA ASP A 316 -28.45 11.64 18.76
C ASP A 316 -28.90 12.56 19.90
N ASP A 317 -28.94 12.04 21.14
CA ASP A 317 -29.28 12.78 22.34
C ASP A 317 -28.27 13.90 22.62
N VAL A 318 -26.96 13.60 22.56
CA VAL A 318 -25.91 14.60 22.74
C VAL A 318 -26.00 15.72 21.72
N VAL A 319 -26.32 15.40 20.46
CA VAL A 319 -26.47 16.44 19.43
C VAL A 319 -27.72 17.27 19.62
N ARG A 320 -28.83 16.65 20.05
CA ARG A 320 -30.05 17.40 20.40
C ARG A 320 -29.78 18.39 21.53
N ASP A 321 -29.14 17.93 22.60
CA ASP A 321 -28.83 18.76 23.77
C ASP A 321 -27.89 19.94 23.38
N ARG A 322 -26.86 19.69 22.57
CA ARG A 322 -25.97 20.74 22.04
C ARG A 322 -26.74 21.79 21.21
N LEU A 323 -27.70 21.37 20.38
CA LEU A 323 -28.53 22.29 19.58
C LEU A 323 -29.48 23.11 20.45
N GLU A 324 -30.06 22.52 21.49
CA GLU A 324 -30.92 23.23 22.45
C GLU A 324 -30.12 24.30 23.21
N GLU A 325 -28.93 23.96 23.69
CA GLU A 325 -28.03 24.93 24.34
C GLU A 325 -27.62 26.09 23.42
N GLU A 326 -27.30 25.82 22.16
CA GLU A 326 -26.96 26.86 21.17
C GLU A 326 -28.13 27.81 20.92
N GLN A 327 -29.35 27.28 20.80
CA GLN A 327 -30.56 28.09 20.62
C GLN A 327 -30.87 28.95 21.84
N GLU A 328 -30.68 28.43 23.05
CA GLU A 328 -30.83 29.21 24.28
C GLU A 328 -29.84 30.36 24.35
N LYS A 329 -28.56 30.11 23.99
CA LYS A 329 -27.51 31.14 23.92
C LYS A 329 -27.84 32.22 22.89
N GLU A 330 -28.33 31.86 21.71
CA GLU A 330 -28.79 32.82 20.70
C GLU A 330 -30.02 33.63 21.15
N CYS A 331 -30.95 33.00 21.87
CA CYS A 331 -32.12 33.70 22.39
C CYS A 331 -31.73 34.72 23.47
N PHE A 332 -30.71 34.40 24.27
CA PHE A 332 -30.18 35.30 25.30
C PHE A 332 -29.43 36.49 24.69
N SER A 333 -28.55 36.26 23.70
CA SER A 333 -27.80 37.34 23.05
C SER A 333 -28.71 38.32 22.30
N ARG A 334 -29.75 37.85 21.62
CA ARG A 334 -30.75 38.73 20.95
C ARG A 334 -31.55 39.62 21.92
N ARG A 335 -31.68 39.24 23.19
CA ARG A 335 -32.37 40.06 24.20
C ARG A 335 -31.51 41.22 24.72
N GLU A 336 -30.18 41.11 24.63
CA GLU A 336 -29.25 42.16 25.07
C GLU A 336 -29.03 43.25 24.00
N ASP A 337 -29.24 42.93 22.71
CA ASP A 337 -29.05 43.86 21.58
C ASP A 337 -30.24 44.82 21.31
N ILE A 338 -31.26 44.84 22.18
CA ILE A 338 -32.39 45.80 22.03
C ILE A 338 -31.88 47.23 22.29
N PRO A 339 -31.87 48.15 21.30
CA PRO A 339 -31.37 49.49 21.50
C PRO A 339 -32.21 50.22 22.56
N LYS A 340 -31.57 50.73 23.62
CA LYS A 340 -32.17 51.67 24.57
C LYS A 340 -32.43 53.02 23.89
N HIS A 341 -33.40 53.07 23.00
CA HIS A 341 -34.04 54.32 22.61
C HIS A 341 -35.48 54.23 23.05
N PHE A 342 -35.77 54.80 24.21
CA PHE A 342 -36.89 55.72 24.43
C PHE A 342 -37.00 56.02 25.92
N THR A 343 -36.57 57.22 26.30
CA THR A 343 -37.21 58.20 27.18
C THR A 343 -36.16 59.31 27.33
N GLU A 344 -36.44 60.58 27.05
CA GLU A 344 -37.43 61.44 27.68
C GLU A 344 -37.71 62.61 26.72
N HIS A 345 -38.95 63.10 26.63
CA HIS A 345 -39.30 64.34 27.32
C HIS A 345 -40.73 64.84 27.06
N THR A 346 -41.43 64.97 28.20
CA THR A 346 -42.34 66.04 28.63
C THR A 346 -43.66 66.31 27.90
N VAL A 347 -44.71 65.83 28.56
CA VAL A 347 -46.02 66.48 28.68
C VAL A 347 -45.86 67.90 29.25
N LYS A 348 -46.25 68.92 28.48
CA LYS A 348 -47.18 69.99 28.90
C LYS A 348 -47.56 70.89 27.74
#